data_AF-K9ZFK4-F1
#
_entry.id   AF-K9ZFK4-F1
#
_cell.length_a   1.000
_cell.length_b   1.000
_cell.length_c   1.000
_cell.angle_alpha   90.00
_cell.angle_beta   90.00
_cell.angle_gamma   90.00
#
_symmetry.space_group_name_H-M   'P 1'
#
loop_
_entity.id
_entity.type
_entity.pdbx_description
1 polymer ?
#
loop_
_entity_poly.entity_id
_entity_poly.type
_entity_poly.pdbx_seq_one_letter_code
_entity_poly.pdbx_strand_id
1 'polypeptide(L)'
;MSKKNIPIAIKIEAILYLKGKPLSLSEIAEYAGCDRATAEEGIIELMDDYARRDSALEVVENPNGYSLQVRSDFHDLVQTLIPVELGVGALRTLAAIALNSPILQSDLIELRGSGVYQHVPELVELGFVRKRRDSDSRSYSLQITPKFHQYFQIDQLPQIFPTTAKEQQLELELEVLNNE
;
A
#
# COMPACT_ATOMS: atom_id res chain seq x y z
N MET A 1 29.98 26.81 11.30
CA MET A 1 28.76 26.99 10.47
C MET A 1 27.72 27.71 11.32
N SER A 2 27.33 28.92 10.95
CA SER A 2 26.33 29.70 11.70
C SER A 2 24.99 29.00 11.61
N LYS A 3 24.36 28.68 12.75
CA LYS A 3 23.00 28.11 12.77
C LYS A 3 22.06 29.14 12.16
N LYS A 4 21.58 28.89 10.93
CA LYS A 4 20.50 29.67 10.33
C LYS A 4 19.34 29.66 11.33
N ASN A 5 18.84 30.83 11.72
CA ASN A 5 17.65 30.91 12.56
C ASN A 5 16.45 30.54 11.70
N ILE A 6 15.92 29.33 11.86
CA ILE A 6 14.80 28.80 11.07
C ILE A 6 13.50 29.22 11.78
N PRO A 7 12.53 29.84 11.07
CA PRO A 7 11.24 30.18 11.64
C PRO A 7 10.55 28.97 12.27
N ILE A 8 9.77 29.18 13.33
CA ILE A 8 9.14 28.08 14.05
C ILE A 8 8.18 27.28 13.16
N ALA A 9 7.37 27.96 12.33
CA ALA A 9 6.45 27.32 11.39
C ALA A 9 7.17 26.36 10.43
N ILE A 10 8.31 26.76 9.87
CA ILE A 10 9.14 25.92 8.98
C ILE A 10 9.71 24.70 9.72
N LYS A 11 10.07 24.87 11.01
CA LYS A 11 10.54 23.75 11.83
C LYS A 11 9.40 22.76 12.11
N ILE A 12 8.20 23.27 12.41
CA ILE A 12 6.99 22.46 12.61
C ILE A 12 6.60 21.73 11.33
N GLU A 13 6.66 22.37 10.17
CA GLU A 13 6.43 21.75 8.86
C GLU A 13 7.34 20.53 8.65
N ALA A 14 8.64 20.69 8.91
CA ALA A 14 9.60 19.60 8.82
C ALA A 14 9.30 18.46 9.82
N ILE A 15 8.85 18.77 11.03
CA ILE A 15 8.46 17.78 12.04
C ILE A 15 7.24 16.98 11.56
N LEU A 16 6.18 17.65 11.09
CA LEU A 16 4.96 17.00 10.62
C LEU A 16 5.26 16.11 9.40
N TYR A 17 6.05 16.60 8.45
CA TYR A 17 6.48 15.84 7.29
C TYR A 17 7.26 14.57 7.68
N LEU A 18 8.25 14.68 8.57
CA LEU A 18 9.07 13.55 8.99
C LEU A 18 8.29 12.52 9.82
N LYS A 19 7.30 12.96 10.60
CA LYS A 19 6.51 12.06 11.45
C LYS A 19 5.41 11.33 10.67
N GLY A 20 4.85 11.95 9.63
CA GLY A 20 3.86 11.32 8.76
C GLY A 20 2.59 10.86 9.48
N LYS A 21 2.29 11.41 10.67
CA LYS A 21 1.14 11.07 11.50
C LYS A 21 0.70 12.28 12.33
N PRO A 22 -0.55 12.32 12.83
CA PRO A 22 -1.00 13.37 13.73
C PRO A 22 -0.13 13.46 14.98
N LEU A 23 0.19 14.70 15.39
CA LEU A 23 0.94 15.01 16.60
C LEU A 23 0.15 15.99 17.47
N SER A 24 0.15 15.74 18.77
CA SER A 24 -0.36 16.72 19.73
C SER A 24 0.52 17.98 19.78
N LEU A 25 -0.08 19.10 20.19
CA LEU A 25 0.67 20.35 20.34
C LEU A 25 1.86 20.23 21.31
N SER A 26 1.73 19.39 22.34
CA SER A 26 2.82 19.13 23.28
C SER A 26 4.00 18.40 22.63
N GLU A 27 3.73 17.40 21.78
CA GLU A 27 4.78 16.72 21.01
C GLU A 27 5.45 17.68 20.02
N ILE A 28 4.67 18.53 19.35
CA ILE A 28 5.21 19.54 18.44
C ILE A 28 6.15 20.49 19.18
N ALA A 29 5.72 21.01 20.34
CA ALA A 29 6.53 21.89 21.17
C ALA A 29 7.85 21.23 21.62
N GLU A 30 7.78 19.96 22.04
CA GLU A 30 8.93 19.15 22.44
C GLU A 30 9.93 18.99 21.29
N TYR A 31 9.49 18.52 20.12
CA TYR A 31 10.36 18.34 18.96
C TYR A 31 10.91 19.67 18.41
N ALA A 32 10.10 20.72 18.46
CA ALA A 32 10.50 22.06 18.04
C ALA A 32 11.44 22.73 19.05
N GLY A 33 11.50 22.23 20.29
CA GLY A 33 12.34 22.79 21.36
C GLY A 33 11.88 24.20 21.77
N CYS A 34 10.57 24.41 21.86
CA CYS A 34 9.94 25.67 22.25
C CYS A 34 8.84 25.42 23.29
N ASP A 35 8.29 26.48 23.87
CA ASP A 35 7.12 26.37 24.73
C ASP A 35 5.84 26.14 23.91
N ARG A 36 4.78 25.74 24.62
CA ARG A 36 3.49 25.38 24.00
C ARG A 36 2.85 26.56 23.26
N ALA A 37 2.94 27.79 23.78
CA ALA A 37 2.32 28.94 23.14
C ALA A 37 3.04 29.29 21.83
N THR A 38 4.37 29.24 21.83
CA THR A 38 5.17 29.41 20.60
C THR A 38 4.86 28.34 19.55
N ALA A 39 4.62 27.08 19.96
CA ALA A 39 4.20 26.02 19.04
C ALA A 39 2.79 26.25 18.50
N GLU A 40 1.88 26.79 19.32
CA GLU A 40 0.50 27.13 18.93
C GLU A 40 0.48 28.24 17.88
N GLU A 41 1.21 29.31 18.11
CA GLU A 41 1.37 30.40 17.14
C GLU A 41 1.98 29.88 15.84
N GLY A 42 3.01 29.03 15.93
CA GLY A 42 3.69 28.45 14.78
C GLY A 42 2.82 27.50 13.95
N ILE A 43 1.95 26.70 14.58
CA ILE A 43 1.04 25.83 13.83
C ILE A 43 -0.08 26.63 13.16
N ILE A 44 -0.60 27.67 13.83
CA ILE A 44 -1.60 28.57 13.26
C ILE A 44 -1.01 29.29 12.03
N GLU A 45 0.19 29.86 12.15
CA GLU A 45 0.91 30.49 11.04
C GLU A 45 1.08 29.53 9.86
N LEU A 46 1.48 28.28 10.15
CA LEU A 46 1.68 27.26 9.13
C LEU A 46 0.37 26.87 8.42
N MET A 47 -0.72 26.69 9.16
CA MET A 47 -2.05 26.39 8.60
C MET A 47 -2.50 27.51 7.67
N ASP A 48 -2.35 28.76 8.10
CA ASP A 48 -2.67 29.96 7.35
C ASP A 48 -1.87 30.08 6.04
N ASP A 49 -0.57 29.78 6.09
CA ASP A 49 0.30 29.77 4.91
C ASP A 49 -0.13 28.69 3.91
N TYR A 50 -0.46 27.49 4.38
CA TYR A 50 -0.97 26.42 3.52
C TYR A 50 -2.35 26.69 2.95
N ALA A 51 -3.20 27.43 3.67
CA ALA A 51 -4.51 27.85 3.19
C ALA A 51 -4.41 28.92 2.09
N ARG A 52 -3.45 29.86 2.19
CA ARG A 52 -3.21 30.89 1.17
C ARG A 52 -2.46 30.38 -0.05
N ARG A 53 -1.70 29.29 0.09
CA ARG A 53 -0.91 28.72 -0.99
C ARG A 53 -1.77 27.84 -1.89
N ASP A 54 -1.53 27.94 -3.20
CA ASP A 54 -2.05 26.98 -4.16
C ASP A 54 -1.12 25.74 -4.17
N SER A 55 -1.34 24.85 -3.20
CA SER A 55 -0.51 23.67 -2.91
C SER A 55 -1.37 22.41 -2.85
N ALA A 56 -0.80 21.25 -3.18
CA ALA A 56 -1.47 19.95 -3.04
C ALA A 56 -1.57 19.47 -1.57
N LEU A 57 -0.87 20.14 -0.66
CA LEU A 57 -0.82 19.78 0.76
C LEU A 57 -1.63 20.77 1.62
N GLU A 58 -2.01 20.31 2.80
CA GLU A 58 -2.67 21.09 3.84
C GLU A 58 -2.23 20.63 5.23
N VAL A 59 -2.31 21.54 6.21
CA VAL A 59 -2.19 21.19 7.62
C VAL A 59 -3.58 21.16 8.22
N VAL A 60 -3.95 20.02 8.80
CA VAL A 60 -5.27 19.81 9.40
C VAL A 60 -5.17 19.57 10.89
N GLU A 61 -6.20 20.01 11.61
CA GLU A 61 -6.42 19.72 13.01
C GLU A 61 -7.53 18.68 13.16
N ASN A 62 -7.20 17.57 13.81
CA ASN A 62 -8.10 16.46 14.08
C ASN A 62 -8.10 16.17 15.60
N PRO A 63 -9.02 15.34 16.14
CA PRO A 63 -9.01 14.97 17.56
C PRO A 63 -7.69 14.33 18.05
N ASN A 64 -6.90 13.77 17.12
CA ASN A 64 -5.59 13.16 17.41
C ASN A 64 -4.41 14.16 17.33
N GLY A 65 -4.67 15.43 17.04
CA GLY A 65 -3.67 16.48 16.88
C GLY A 65 -3.57 17.01 15.44
N TYR A 66 -2.42 17.58 15.10
CA TYR A 66 -2.14 18.23 13.83
C TYR A 66 -1.33 17.33 12.89
N SER A 67 -1.64 17.35 11.59
CA SER A 67 -0.91 16.61 10.56
C SER A 67 -0.79 17.39 9.26
N LEU A 68 0.32 17.18 8.55
CA LEU A 68 0.50 17.60 7.15
C LEU A 68 0.05 16.46 6.24
N GLN A 69 -0.92 16.72 5.36
CA GLN A 69 -1.51 15.72 4.47
C GLN A 69 -1.78 16.27 3.08
N VAL A 70 -2.09 15.38 2.14
CA VAL A 70 -2.57 15.75 0.79
C VAL A 70 -4.02 16.19 0.89
N ARG A 71 -4.38 17.30 0.21
CA ARG A 71 -5.75 17.82 0.16
C ARG A 71 -6.72 16.77 -0.37
N SER A 72 -7.93 16.77 0.16
CA SER A 72 -9.01 15.85 -0.23
C SER A 72 -9.37 15.91 -1.72
N ASP A 73 -9.14 17.05 -2.38
CA ASP A 73 -9.34 17.22 -3.83
C ASP A 73 -8.53 16.21 -4.68
N PHE A 74 -7.44 15.66 -4.13
CA PHE A 74 -6.57 14.68 -4.79
C PHE A 74 -6.86 13.24 -4.36
N HIS A 75 -8.03 12.95 -3.76
CA HIS A 75 -8.36 11.61 -3.27
C HIS A 75 -8.23 10.53 -4.35
N ASP A 76 -8.69 10.79 -5.58
CA ASP A 76 -8.59 9.85 -6.71
C ASP A 76 -7.13 9.55 -7.08
N LEU A 77 -6.27 10.59 -7.02
CA LEU A 77 -4.83 10.44 -7.27
C LEU A 77 -4.17 9.61 -6.17
N VAL A 78 -4.55 9.85 -4.91
CA VAL A 78 -4.11 9.07 -3.75
C VAL A 78 -4.53 7.61 -3.91
N GLN A 79 -5.77 7.31 -4.29
CA GLN A 79 -6.22 5.93 -4.51
C GLN A 79 -5.51 5.23 -5.68
N THR A 80 -5.13 6.01 -6.70
CA THR A 80 -4.42 5.49 -7.87
C THR A 80 -2.95 5.21 -7.58
N LEU A 81 -2.29 6.09 -6.82
CA LEU A 81 -0.86 6.05 -6.58
C LEU A 81 -0.46 5.37 -5.26
N ILE A 82 -1.31 5.46 -4.23
CA ILE A 82 -1.05 4.86 -2.93
C ILE A 82 -1.56 3.41 -2.93
N PRO A 83 -0.66 2.45 -2.64
CA PRO A 83 -1.03 1.05 -2.56
C PRO A 83 -2.08 0.83 -1.45
N VAL A 84 -3.21 0.18 -1.76
CA VAL A 84 -4.20 -0.28 -0.76
C VAL A 84 -3.52 -1.15 0.30
N GLU A 85 -3.56 -0.73 1.57
CA GLU A 85 -3.06 -1.53 2.68
C GLU A 85 -3.90 -2.80 2.85
N LEU A 86 -3.42 -3.91 2.27
CA LEU A 86 -3.98 -5.24 2.51
C LEU A 86 -3.58 -5.70 3.91
N GLY A 87 -4.58 -6.10 4.72
CA GLY A 87 -4.30 -6.78 5.99
C GLY A 87 -3.43 -8.02 5.76
N VAL A 88 -2.59 -8.39 6.74
CA VAL A 88 -1.63 -9.51 6.62
C VAL A 88 -2.30 -10.82 6.17
N GLY A 89 -3.54 -11.07 6.60
CA GLY A 89 -4.34 -12.21 6.15
C GLY A 89 -4.66 -12.18 4.66
N ALA A 90 -5.17 -11.05 4.17
CA ALA A 90 -5.50 -10.83 2.76
C ALA A 90 -4.25 -10.86 1.89
N LEU A 91 -3.15 -10.21 2.32
CA LEU A 91 -1.87 -10.22 1.61
C LEU A 91 -1.32 -11.63 1.47
N ARG A 92 -1.35 -12.42 2.54
CA ARG A 92 -0.97 -13.84 2.46
C ARG A 92 -1.88 -14.54 1.45
N THR A 93 -3.20 -14.37 1.51
CA THR A 93 -4.14 -15.04 0.58
C THR A 93 -3.86 -14.67 -0.87
N LEU A 94 -3.58 -13.40 -1.14
CA LEU A 94 -3.17 -12.92 -2.45
C LEU A 94 -1.87 -13.59 -2.91
N ALA A 95 -0.86 -13.73 -2.03
CA ALA A 95 0.37 -14.44 -2.36
C ALA A 95 0.13 -15.92 -2.71
N ALA A 96 -0.75 -16.61 -1.98
CA ALA A 96 -1.11 -18.00 -2.30
C ALA A 96 -1.83 -18.12 -3.65
N ILE A 97 -2.69 -17.17 -4.00
CA ILE A 97 -3.32 -17.11 -5.32
C ILE A 97 -2.28 -16.85 -6.40
N ALA A 98 -1.36 -15.92 -6.19
CA ALA A 98 -0.33 -15.58 -7.16
C ALA A 98 0.58 -16.77 -7.47
N LEU A 99 1.06 -17.47 -6.44
CA LEU A 99 1.97 -18.62 -6.58
C LEU A 99 1.31 -19.84 -7.24
N ASN A 100 -0.01 -19.98 -7.13
CA ASN A 100 -0.74 -21.14 -7.65
C ASN A 100 -1.70 -20.72 -8.77
N SER A 101 -1.49 -19.57 -9.42
CA SER A 101 -2.46 -19.04 -10.38
C SER A 101 -2.43 -19.84 -11.69
N PRO A 102 -3.57 -20.30 -12.23
CA PRO A 102 -4.92 -20.30 -11.66
C PRO A 102 -5.14 -21.36 -10.58
N ILE A 103 -5.89 -21.03 -9.51
CA ILE A 103 -6.27 -21.95 -8.44
C ILE A 103 -7.79 -21.95 -8.21
N LEU A 104 -8.39 -23.12 -7.94
CA LEU A 104 -9.79 -23.20 -7.51
C LEU A 104 -9.96 -22.65 -6.09
N GLN A 105 -11.07 -21.94 -5.86
CA GLN A 105 -11.36 -21.39 -4.54
C GLN A 105 -11.48 -22.48 -3.46
N SER A 106 -11.95 -23.67 -3.82
CA SER A 106 -12.00 -24.86 -2.95
C SER A 106 -10.60 -25.24 -2.46
N ASP A 107 -9.65 -25.34 -3.37
CA ASP A 107 -8.29 -25.80 -3.10
C ASP A 107 -7.52 -24.74 -2.32
N LEU A 108 -7.79 -23.46 -2.63
CA LEU A 108 -7.28 -22.34 -1.83
C LEU A 108 -7.80 -22.38 -0.39
N ILE A 109 -9.07 -22.77 -0.16
CA ILE A 109 -9.62 -22.94 1.20
C ILE A 109 -8.91 -24.08 1.92
N GLU A 110 -8.61 -25.19 1.25
CA GLU A 110 -7.84 -26.29 1.84
C GLU A 110 -6.42 -25.84 2.23
N LEU A 111 -5.77 -25.03 1.38
CA LEU A 111 -4.42 -24.51 1.63
C LEU A 111 -4.37 -23.45 2.75
N ARG A 112 -5.40 -22.60 2.88
CA ARG A 112 -5.34 -21.36 3.68
C ARG A 112 -6.39 -21.23 4.77
N GLY A 113 -7.34 -22.16 4.82
CA GLY A 113 -8.42 -22.17 5.80
C GLY A 113 -9.56 -21.20 5.47
N SER A 114 -10.49 -21.10 6.41
CA SER A 114 -11.76 -20.39 6.25
C SER A 114 -11.64 -18.88 6.01
N GLY A 115 -10.50 -18.25 6.35
CA GLY A 115 -10.27 -16.83 6.07
C GLY A 115 -10.38 -16.46 4.59
N VAL A 116 -10.21 -17.44 3.68
CA VAL A 116 -10.39 -17.27 2.23
C VAL A 116 -11.78 -16.75 1.87
N TYR A 117 -12.82 -17.12 2.60
CA TYR A 117 -14.19 -16.65 2.34
C TYR A 117 -14.33 -15.13 2.51
N GLN A 118 -13.54 -14.51 3.38
CA GLN A 118 -13.50 -13.06 3.56
C GLN A 118 -12.51 -12.39 2.61
N HIS A 119 -11.31 -12.96 2.46
CA HIS A 119 -10.24 -12.31 1.70
C HIS A 119 -10.51 -12.31 0.19
N VAL A 120 -11.11 -13.36 -0.38
CA VAL A 120 -11.34 -13.42 -1.84
C VAL A 120 -12.28 -12.32 -2.34
N PRO A 121 -13.46 -12.08 -1.72
CA PRO A 121 -14.30 -10.95 -2.09
C PRO A 121 -13.56 -9.60 -2.03
N GLU A 122 -12.83 -9.33 -0.95
CA GLU A 122 -12.02 -8.12 -0.77
C GLU A 122 -10.99 -7.97 -1.90
N LEU A 123 -10.21 -9.02 -2.18
CA LEU A 123 -9.20 -9.00 -3.23
C LEU A 123 -9.78 -8.84 -4.64
N VAL A 124 -11.02 -9.29 -4.86
CA VAL A 124 -11.76 -9.09 -6.12
C VAL A 124 -12.26 -7.64 -6.23
N GLU A 125 -12.83 -7.09 -5.17
CA GLU A 125 -13.28 -5.69 -5.11
C GLU A 125 -12.12 -4.71 -5.33
N LEU A 126 -10.98 -4.99 -4.70
CA LEU A 126 -9.74 -4.24 -4.90
C LEU A 126 -9.11 -4.50 -6.28
N GLY A 127 -9.64 -5.41 -7.08
CA GLY A 127 -9.20 -5.68 -8.45
C GLY A 127 -7.88 -6.43 -8.56
N PHE A 128 -7.32 -6.97 -7.47
CA PHE A 128 -6.11 -7.80 -7.50
C PHE A 128 -6.37 -9.20 -8.06
N VAL A 129 -7.58 -9.71 -7.85
CA VAL A 129 -7.99 -11.07 -8.24
C VAL A 129 -9.20 -11.01 -9.15
N ARG A 130 -9.17 -11.80 -10.22
CA ARG A 130 -10.34 -12.10 -11.04
C ARG A 130 -10.90 -13.46 -10.64
N LYS A 131 -12.22 -13.49 -10.39
CA LYS A 131 -12.97 -14.70 -10.06
C LYS A 131 -13.85 -15.10 -11.25
N ARG A 132 -13.76 -16.35 -11.71
CA ARG A 132 -14.61 -16.89 -12.78
C ARG A 132 -15.22 -18.23 -12.37
N ARG A 133 -16.44 -18.51 -12.84
CA ARG A 133 -17.05 -19.83 -12.68
C ARG A 133 -16.19 -20.83 -13.45
N ASP A 134 -15.81 -21.91 -12.78
CA ASP A 134 -15.06 -22.98 -13.42
C ASP A 134 -16.01 -23.86 -14.25
N SER A 135 -15.57 -24.36 -15.40
CA SER A 135 -16.40 -25.20 -16.28
C SER A 135 -16.49 -26.64 -15.81
N ASP A 136 -15.45 -27.12 -15.13
CA ASP A 136 -15.24 -28.54 -14.83
C ASP A 136 -15.59 -28.87 -13.37
N SER A 137 -15.75 -27.84 -12.54
CA SER A 137 -16.12 -27.95 -11.13
C SER A 137 -17.27 -27.02 -10.73
N ARG A 138 -17.85 -27.25 -9.55
CA ARG A 138 -18.82 -26.32 -8.93
C ARG A 138 -18.15 -25.14 -8.23
N SER A 139 -16.82 -25.03 -8.32
CA SER A 139 -16.00 -24.03 -7.67
C SER A 139 -15.79 -22.80 -8.57
N TYR A 140 -15.02 -21.85 -8.08
CA TYR A 140 -14.58 -20.69 -8.86
C TYR A 140 -13.08 -20.76 -9.09
N SER A 141 -12.63 -20.51 -10.31
CA SER A 141 -11.23 -20.29 -10.62
C SER A 141 -10.82 -18.86 -10.27
N LEU A 142 -9.68 -18.72 -9.59
CA LEU A 142 -9.12 -17.46 -9.12
C LEU A 142 -7.78 -17.19 -9.80
N GLN A 143 -7.62 -15.99 -10.34
CA GLN A 143 -6.42 -15.55 -11.04
C GLN A 143 -6.01 -14.15 -10.62
N ILE A 144 -4.70 -13.86 -10.56
CA ILE A 144 -4.22 -12.48 -10.39
C ILE A 144 -4.51 -11.64 -11.63
N THR A 145 -4.65 -10.33 -11.46
CA THR A 145 -4.82 -9.37 -12.56
C THR A 145 -3.52 -8.61 -12.83
N PRO A 146 -3.41 -7.85 -13.94
CA PRO A 146 -2.28 -6.96 -14.18
C PRO A 146 -2.03 -5.94 -13.04
N LYS A 147 -3.07 -5.57 -12.27
CA LYS A 147 -2.96 -4.68 -11.11
C LYS A 147 -1.99 -5.24 -10.07
N PHE A 148 -1.94 -6.56 -9.89
CA PHE A 148 -1.00 -7.20 -8.97
C PHE A 148 0.46 -6.88 -9.35
N HIS A 149 0.82 -7.05 -10.61
CA HIS A 149 2.18 -6.77 -11.11
C HIS A 149 2.55 -5.30 -10.99
N GLN A 150 1.63 -4.41 -11.35
CA GLN A 150 1.81 -2.96 -11.22
C GLN A 150 2.04 -2.54 -9.77
N TYR A 151 1.27 -3.11 -8.85
CA TYR A 151 1.32 -2.79 -7.43
C TYR A 151 2.62 -3.27 -6.77
N PHE A 152 3.02 -4.51 -7.03
CA PHE A 152 4.20 -5.10 -6.41
C PHE A 152 5.50 -4.83 -7.17
N GLN A 153 5.44 -4.11 -8.31
CA GLN A 153 6.57 -3.80 -9.18
C GLN A 153 7.38 -5.06 -9.57
N ILE A 154 6.67 -6.17 -9.81
CA ILE A 154 7.26 -7.45 -10.22
C ILE A 154 6.78 -7.83 -11.61
N ASP A 155 7.71 -7.95 -12.55
CA ASP A 155 7.42 -8.41 -13.91
C ASP A 155 7.08 -9.92 -13.93
N GLN A 156 7.74 -10.68 -13.05
CA GLN A 156 7.51 -12.12 -12.86
C GLN A 156 7.58 -12.48 -11.36
N LEU A 157 6.80 -13.48 -10.96
CA LEU A 157 6.89 -14.00 -9.60
C LEU A 157 8.28 -14.61 -9.36
N PRO A 158 8.91 -14.38 -8.20
CA PRO A 158 10.17 -15.03 -7.89
C PRO A 158 10.00 -16.56 -7.95
N GLN A 159 10.94 -17.27 -8.57
CA GLN A 159 11.01 -18.73 -8.57
C GLN A 159 11.41 -19.19 -7.16
N ILE A 160 10.44 -19.34 -6.25
CA ILE A 160 10.69 -19.63 -4.83
C ILE A 160 11.00 -21.12 -4.58
N PHE A 161 10.74 -21.98 -5.57
CA PHE A 161 11.12 -23.39 -5.53
C PHE A 161 12.29 -23.62 -6.49
N PRO A 162 13.39 -24.26 -6.06
CA PRO A 162 14.38 -24.73 -7.01
C PRO A 162 13.67 -25.73 -7.93
N THR A 163 13.54 -25.38 -9.22
CA THR A 163 13.02 -26.27 -10.26
C THR A 163 13.73 -27.60 -10.09
N THR A 164 12.99 -28.68 -9.85
CA THR A 164 13.63 -29.98 -9.74
C THR A 164 14.26 -30.31 -11.10
N ALA A 165 15.41 -31.01 -11.10
CA ALA A 165 16.11 -31.35 -12.34
C ALA A 165 15.20 -32.04 -13.38
N LYS A 166 14.12 -32.69 -12.91
CA LYS A 166 13.10 -33.33 -13.73
C LYS A 166 12.19 -32.33 -14.46
N GLU A 167 11.84 -31.22 -13.83
CA GLU A 167 11.02 -30.15 -14.42
C GLU A 167 11.84 -29.33 -15.44
N GLN A 168 13.12 -29.07 -15.16
CA GLN A 168 14.04 -28.42 -16.12
C GLN A 168 14.24 -29.28 -17.38
N GLN A 169 14.27 -30.60 -17.22
CA GLN A 169 14.43 -31.52 -18.33
C GLN A 169 13.15 -31.63 -19.19
N LEU A 170 11.96 -31.56 -18.56
CA LEU A 170 10.69 -31.48 -19.29
C LEU A 170 10.54 -30.15 -20.05
N GLU A 171 10.95 -29.02 -19.48
CA GLU A 171 10.93 -27.72 -20.18
C GLU A 171 11.86 -27.70 -21.39
N LEU A 172 13.06 -28.27 -21.27
CA LEU A 172 13.98 -28.42 -22.41
C LEU A 172 13.40 -29.32 -23.51
N GLU A 173 12.77 -30.44 -23.15
CA GLU A 173 12.14 -31.35 -24.13
C GLU A 173 10.96 -30.66 -24.85
N LEU A 174 10.19 -29.83 -24.15
CA LEU A 174 9.08 -29.06 -24.72
C LEU A 174 9.55 -27.92 -25.63
N GLU A 175 10.66 -27.26 -25.31
CA GLU A 175 11.26 -26.23 -26.17
C GLU A 175 11.85 -26.81 -27.46
N VAL A 176 12.43 -28.01 -27.40
CA VAL A 176 12.94 -28.71 -28.59
C VAL A 176 11.77 -29.10 -29.52
N LEU A 177 10.68 -29.63 -28.97
CA LEU A 177 9.48 -30.04 -29.73
C LEU A 177 8.75 -28.90 -30.44
N ASN A 178 8.86 -27.66 -29.93
CA ASN A 178 8.20 -26.49 -30.52
C ASN A 178 9.07 -25.78 -31.58
N ASN A 179 10.33 -26.18 -31.73
CA ASN A 179 11.28 -25.60 -32.69
C ASN A 179 11.64 -26.56 -33.86
N GLU A 180 10.97 -27.71 -33.96
CA GLU A 180 10.93 -28.60 -35.14
C GLU A 180 9.62 -28.42 -35.92
#